data_AF-A0A379TEU2-F1
#
_entry.id   AF-A0A379TEU2-F1
#
_cell.length_a   1.000
_cell.length_b   1.000
_cell.length_c   1.000
_cell.angle_alpha   90.00
_cell.angle_beta   90.00
_cell.angle_gamma   90.00
#
_symmetry.space_group_name_H-M   'P 1'
#
loop_
_entity.id
_entity.type
_entity.pdbx_description
1 polymer ?
#
loop_
_entity_poly.entity_id
_entity_poly.type
_entity_poly.pdbx_seq_one_letter_code
_entity_poly.pdbx_strand_id
1 'polypeptide(L)'
;MNADAAWGGTDGGFDIPLDINKQPRIWLDYEVNTDGSILVKTYHRTHPQSPKFARNEIDNLTNGDPIDIPSDSFVSVRVEMPADSIWNQKQEAVHIAMVEARMKEERTDGNNV
;
A
#
# COMPACT_ATOMS: atom_id res chain seq x y z
N MET A 1 -3.82 3.57 15.70
CA MET A 1 -5.05 3.06 15.06
C MET A 1 -5.01 3.56 13.61
N ASN A 2 -4.25 2.91 12.73
CA ASN A 2 -3.87 3.53 11.44
C ASN A 2 -4.08 2.59 10.22
N ALA A 3 -4.83 1.50 10.40
CA ALA A 3 -5.30 0.68 9.29
C ALA A 3 -6.83 0.60 9.39
N ASP A 4 -7.49 1.67 8.94
CA ASP A 4 -8.93 1.65 8.75
C ASP A 4 -9.24 0.90 7.44
N ALA A 5 -10.01 -0.19 7.54
CA ALA A 5 -10.49 -0.98 6.40
C ALA A 5 -11.35 -0.15 5.42
N ALA A 6 -11.73 1.07 5.79
CA ALA A 6 -12.58 1.95 4.99
C ALA A 6 -11.97 2.42 3.65
N TRP A 7 -10.63 2.37 3.45
CA TRP A 7 -10.00 2.97 2.26
C TRP A 7 -9.65 1.98 1.13
N GLY A 8 -9.61 0.69 1.46
CA GLY A 8 -9.27 -0.39 0.54
C GLY A 8 -10.46 -1.20 0.02
N GLY A 9 -11.68 -0.82 0.42
CA GLY A 9 -12.82 -1.73 0.43
C GLY A 9 -12.65 -2.84 1.48
N THR A 10 -13.56 -3.81 1.48
CA THR A 10 -13.57 -4.95 2.43
C THR A 10 -12.24 -5.70 2.50
N ASP A 11 -11.39 -5.58 1.47
CA ASP A 11 -10.15 -6.34 1.29
C ASP A 11 -8.87 -5.56 1.65
N GLY A 12 -8.98 -4.37 2.28
CA GLY A 12 -7.82 -3.71 2.91
C GLY A 12 -6.81 -3.04 1.97
N GLY A 13 -7.14 -2.84 0.69
CA GLY A 13 -6.37 -1.96 -0.20
C GLY A 13 -5.20 -2.64 -0.90
N PHE A 14 -5.25 -3.97 -0.96
CA PHE A 14 -4.32 -4.81 -1.70
C PHE A 14 -4.80 -5.05 -3.13
N ASP A 15 -3.87 -5.02 -4.08
CA ASP A 15 -4.09 -5.51 -5.44
C ASP A 15 -3.22 -6.75 -5.68
N ILE A 16 -3.87 -7.86 -6.03
CA ILE A 16 -3.25 -9.18 -6.15
C ILE A 16 -2.90 -9.43 -7.63
N PRO A 17 -1.72 -9.98 -7.94
CA PRO A 17 -1.33 -10.24 -9.31
C PRO A 17 -2.29 -11.22 -10.02
N LEU A 18 -2.69 -10.82 -11.21
CA LEU A 18 -3.57 -11.57 -12.10
C LEU A 18 -2.77 -12.17 -13.26
N ASP A 19 -3.22 -13.31 -13.76
CA ASP A 19 -2.72 -13.87 -15.02
C ASP A 19 -3.35 -13.16 -16.24
N ILE A 20 -2.97 -13.59 -17.44
CA ILE A 20 -3.52 -13.09 -18.71
C ILE A 20 -5.03 -13.31 -18.86
N ASN A 21 -5.63 -14.21 -18.07
CA ASN A 21 -7.05 -14.54 -18.07
C ASN A 21 -7.81 -13.86 -16.91
N LYS A 22 -7.17 -12.92 -16.21
CA LYS A 22 -7.70 -12.24 -15.01
C LYS A 22 -7.98 -13.19 -13.84
N GLN A 23 -7.27 -14.31 -13.77
CA GLN A 23 -7.32 -15.24 -12.64
C GLN A 23 -6.25 -14.86 -11.62
N PRO A 24 -6.59 -14.72 -10.32
CA PRO A 24 -5.59 -14.39 -9.31
C PRO A 24 -4.57 -15.52 -9.17
N ARG A 25 -3.28 -15.17 -9.13
CA ARG A 25 -2.18 -16.14 -9.11
C ARG A 25 -1.79 -16.60 -7.71
N ILE A 26 -2.13 -15.82 -6.70
CA ILE A 26 -1.82 -16.10 -5.30
C ILE A 26 -3.06 -15.86 -4.42
N TRP A 27 -3.08 -16.51 -3.27
CA TRP A 27 -3.86 -16.07 -2.12
C TRP A 27 -3.02 -15.07 -1.32
N LEU A 28 -3.68 -14.08 -0.75
CA LEU A 28 -3.07 -13.10 0.12
C LEU A 28 -3.84 -13.08 1.44
N ASP A 29 -3.11 -13.26 2.52
CA ASP A 29 -3.58 -13.04 3.88
C ASP A 29 -2.72 -11.93 4.50
N TYR A 30 -3.31 -11.11 5.36
CA TYR A 30 -2.58 -10.00 5.97
C TYR A 30 -3.01 -9.76 7.41
N GLU A 31 -2.04 -9.34 8.22
CA GLU A 31 -2.25 -8.97 9.61
C GLU A 31 -1.66 -7.58 9.84
N VAL A 32 -2.42 -6.71 10.50
CA VAL A 32 -1.93 -5.40 10.93
C VAL A 32 -1.55 -5.50 12.40
N ASN A 33 -0.27 -5.27 12.69
CA ASN A 33 0.26 -5.30 14.04
C ASN A 33 -0.14 -4.03 14.81
N THR A 34 0.00 -4.10 16.14
CA THR A 34 -0.34 -2.98 17.03
C THR A 34 0.51 -1.72 16.81
N ASP A 35 1.72 -1.88 16.29
CA ASP A 35 2.64 -0.80 15.91
C ASP A 35 2.32 -0.21 14.51
N GLY A 36 1.31 -0.74 13.81
CA GLY A 36 0.92 -0.33 12.47
C GLY A 36 1.74 -0.98 11.35
N SER A 37 2.70 -1.86 11.67
CA SER A 37 3.36 -2.68 10.64
C SER A 37 2.39 -3.70 10.05
N ILE A 38 2.60 -4.05 8.79
CA ILE A 38 1.73 -4.96 8.04
C ILE A 38 2.52 -6.21 7.69
N LEU A 39 2.04 -7.37 8.13
CA LEU A 39 2.55 -8.67 7.73
C LEU A 39 1.70 -9.19 6.56
N VAL A 40 2.33 -9.45 5.42
CA VAL A 40 1.68 -10.02 4.24
C VAL A 40 2.14 -11.47 4.05
N LYS A 41 1.19 -12.39 3.94
CA LYS A 41 1.43 -13.82 3.72
C LYS A 41 0.84 -14.21 2.37
N THR A 42 1.66 -14.84 1.53
CA THR A 42 1.28 -15.21 0.17
C THR A 42 1.29 -16.72 -0.01
N TYR A 43 0.27 -17.24 -0.69
CA TYR A 43 0.12 -18.67 -0.92
C TYR A 43 -0.22 -18.97 -2.38
N HIS A 44 0.17 -20.15 -2.84
CA HIS A 44 -0.07 -20.59 -4.20
C HIS A 44 -1.57 -20.78 -4.44
N ARG A 45 -2.08 -20.25 -5.56
CA ARG A 45 -3.48 -20.38 -5.94
C ARG A 45 -3.63 -21.12 -7.26
N THR A 46 -4.33 -22.25 -7.24
CA THR A 46 -4.64 -23.00 -8.46
C THR A 46 -6.12 -22.88 -8.85
N HIS A 47 -6.40 -23.06 -10.14
CA HIS A 47 -7.75 -22.98 -10.70
C HIS A 47 -8.13 -24.30 -11.40
N PRO A 48 -8.56 -25.34 -10.66
CA PRO A 48 -8.76 -26.69 -11.22
C PRO A 48 -9.87 -26.77 -12.29
N GLN A 49 -10.80 -25.82 -12.28
CA GLN A 49 -11.87 -25.70 -13.28
C GLN A 49 -11.42 -25.03 -14.58
N SER A 50 -10.24 -24.40 -14.60
CA SER A 50 -9.66 -23.82 -15.82
C SER A 50 -9.06 -24.89 -16.74
N PRO A 51 -8.91 -24.61 -18.05
CA PRO A 51 -8.09 -25.43 -18.94
C PRO A 51 -6.65 -25.59 -18.42
N LYS A 52 -5.99 -26.71 -18.73
CA LYS A 52 -4.66 -27.08 -18.16
C LYS A 52 -3.61 -25.94 -18.22
N PHE A 53 -3.60 -25.16 -19.30
CA PHE A 53 -2.64 -24.06 -19.47
C PHE A 53 -2.92 -22.83 -18.58
N ALA A 54 -4.13 -22.72 -18.02
CA ALA A 54 -4.59 -21.59 -17.21
C ALA A 54 -4.85 -21.97 -15.74
N ARG A 55 -4.42 -23.17 -15.30
CA ARG A 55 -4.65 -23.62 -13.92
C ARG A 55 -3.68 -23.03 -12.91
N ASN A 56 -2.61 -22.40 -13.38
CA ASN A 56 -1.50 -21.95 -12.54
C ASN A 56 -0.94 -23.11 -11.69
N GLU A 57 -0.66 -24.26 -12.29
CA GLU A 57 -0.04 -25.42 -11.62
C GLU A 57 1.49 -25.27 -11.66
N ILE A 58 2.15 -25.40 -10.49
CA ILE A 58 3.61 -25.39 -10.34
C ILE A 58 4.05 -26.74 -9.76
N ASP A 59 5.15 -27.30 -10.28
CA ASP A 59 5.68 -28.57 -9.78
C ASP A 59 6.04 -28.48 -8.30
N ASN A 60 5.63 -29.51 -7.53
CA ASN A 60 5.81 -29.60 -6.07
C ASN A 60 5.08 -28.54 -5.25
N LEU A 61 4.08 -27.86 -5.81
CA LEU A 61 3.29 -26.87 -5.11
C LEU A 61 1.79 -27.15 -5.24
N THR A 62 1.10 -27.12 -4.11
CA THR A 62 -0.34 -27.33 -4.02
C THR A 62 -1.05 -26.03 -3.66
N ASN A 63 -2.36 -25.99 -3.91
CA ASN A 63 -3.16 -24.81 -3.59
C ASN A 63 -3.15 -24.56 -2.08
N GLY A 64 -2.72 -23.36 -1.68
CA GLY A 64 -2.57 -22.96 -0.28
C GLY A 64 -1.16 -23.12 0.27
N ASP A 65 -0.21 -23.68 -0.49
CA ASP A 65 1.18 -23.76 -0.03
C ASP A 65 1.84 -22.37 -0.02
N PRO A 66 2.69 -22.06 0.98
CA PRO A 66 3.43 -20.80 1.00
C PRO A 66 4.28 -20.63 -0.25
N ILE A 67 4.17 -19.48 -0.91
CA ILE A 67 4.95 -19.15 -2.09
C ILE A 67 5.32 -17.67 -2.07
N ASP A 68 6.47 -17.34 -2.62
CA ASP A 68 6.84 -15.94 -2.86
C ASP A 68 6.03 -15.33 -4.02
N ILE A 69 6.03 -14.00 -4.09
CA ILE A 69 5.41 -13.27 -5.20
C ILE A 69 6.17 -13.62 -6.50
N PRO A 70 5.47 -14.00 -7.58
CA PRO A 70 6.13 -14.31 -8.84
C PRO A 70 6.98 -13.15 -9.36
N SER A 71 8.16 -13.47 -9.90
CA SER A 71 9.16 -12.48 -10.32
C SER A 71 8.70 -11.53 -11.44
N ASP A 72 7.66 -11.90 -12.16
CA ASP A 72 7.04 -11.15 -13.25
C ASP A 72 5.84 -10.29 -12.79
N SER A 73 5.60 -10.22 -11.48
CA SER A 73 4.40 -9.64 -10.90
C SER A 73 4.72 -8.86 -9.62
N PHE A 74 3.78 -8.05 -9.17
CA PHE A 74 3.88 -7.31 -7.92
C PHE A 74 2.54 -7.28 -7.19
N VAL A 75 2.60 -7.11 -5.87
CA VAL A 75 1.44 -6.80 -5.03
C VAL A 75 1.46 -5.31 -4.76
N SER A 76 0.36 -4.61 -5.02
CA SER A 76 0.24 -3.20 -4.65
C SER A 76 -0.47 -3.08 -3.31
N VAL A 77 0.08 -2.27 -2.41
CA VAL A 77 -0.50 -2.01 -1.08
C VAL A 77 -0.69 -0.51 -0.93
N ARG A 78 -1.89 -0.08 -0.57
CA ARG A 78 -2.16 1.31 -0.21
C ARG A 78 -2.11 1.47 1.30
N VAL A 79 -1.30 2.41 1.78
CA VAL A 79 -1.12 2.72 3.20
C VAL A 79 -1.31 4.22 3.46
N GLU A 80 -1.75 4.57 4.66
CA GLU A 80 -1.82 5.97 5.12
C GLU A 80 -0.43 6.50 5.46
N MET A 81 -0.17 7.77 5.13
CA MET A 81 0.97 8.51 5.65
C MET A 81 0.59 9.17 6.98
N PRO A 82 1.11 8.71 8.12
CA PRO A 82 0.69 9.21 9.42
C PRO A 82 1.12 10.67 9.62
N ALA A 83 0.35 11.43 10.41
CA ALA A 83 0.56 12.87 10.63
C ALA A 83 1.95 13.21 11.19
N ASP A 84 2.52 12.32 12.00
CA ASP A 84 3.86 12.41 12.56
C ASP A 84 4.96 11.88 11.63
N SER A 85 4.64 11.51 10.38
CA SER A 85 5.65 11.12 9.41
C SER A 85 6.63 12.25 9.11
N ILE A 86 7.90 11.90 8.87
CA ILE A 86 8.95 12.86 8.51
C ILE A 86 8.55 13.72 7.30
N TRP A 87 7.76 13.17 6.38
CA TRP A 87 7.25 13.92 5.23
C TRP A 87 6.23 14.99 5.65
N ASN A 88 5.21 14.63 6.44
CA ASN A 88 4.21 15.59 6.94
C ASN A 88 4.86 16.67 7.81
N GLN A 89 5.78 16.30 8.70
CA GLN A 89 6.53 17.25 9.52
C GLN A 89 7.33 18.25 8.66
N LYS A 90 7.96 17.79 7.57
CA LYS A 90 8.68 18.67 6.65
C LYS A 90 7.74 19.61 5.90
N GLN A 91 6.58 19.13 5.45
CA GLN A 91 5.59 19.99 4.79
C GLN A 91 5.07 21.08 5.73
N GLU A 92 4.78 20.71 6.99
CA GLU A 92 4.33 21.66 8.01
C GLU A 92 5.40 22.71 8.30
N ALA A 93 6.66 22.31 8.47
CA ALA A 93 7.77 23.24 8.69
C ALA A 93 7.96 24.23 7.52
N VAL A 94 7.83 23.75 6.28
CA VAL A 94 7.88 24.60 5.08
C VAL A 94 6.70 25.58 5.06
N HIS A 95 5.49 25.10 5.39
CA HIS A 95 4.30 25.94 5.47
C HIS A 95 4.45 27.05 6.51
N ILE A 96 4.90 26.71 7.73
CA ILE A 96 5.15 27.67 8.81
C ILE A 96 6.18 28.70 8.38
N ALA A 97 7.31 28.28 7.79
CA ALA A 97 8.35 29.21 7.33
C ALA A 97 7.85 30.17 6.25
N MET A 98 7.01 29.70 5.32
CA MET A 98 6.40 30.55 4.29
C MET A 98 5.42 31.56 4.89
N VAL A 99 4.58 31.13 5.84
CA VAL A 99 3.65 32.01 6.55
C VAL A 99 4.40 33.06 7.35
N GLU A 100 5.47 32.68 8.07
CA GLU A 100 6.30 33.63 8.81
C GLU A 100 7.02 34.63 7.90
N ALA A 101 7.53 34.19 6.74
CA ALA A 101 8.16 35.07 5.76
C ALA A 101 7.17 36.11 5.22
N ARG A 102 5.97 35.67 4.81
CA ARG A 102 4.90 36.55 4.33
C ARG A 102 4.47 37.57 5.40
N MET A 103 4.31 37.13 6.65
CA MET A 103 3.97 38.01 7.76
C MET A 103 5.08 39.03 8.09
N LYS A 104 6.35 38.72 7.80
CA LYS A 104 7.47 39.67 7.94
C LYS A 104 7.47 40.71 6.83
N GLU A 105 7.22 40.31 5.58
CA GLU A 105 7.09 41.22 4.43
C GLU A 105 5.94 42.22 4.63
N GLU A 106 4.76 41.74 5.03
CA GLU A 106 3.59 42.60 5.31
C GLU A 106 3.85 43.60 6.47
N ARG A 107 4.72 43.25 7.43
CA ARG A 107 5.12 44.16 8.52
C ARG A 107 6.16 45.20 8.11
N THR A 108 7.04 44.89 7.16
CA THR A 108 8.03 45.85 6.67
C THR A 108 7.43 46.91 5.75
N ASP A 109 6.38 46.57 5.00
CA ASP A 109 5.70 47.49 4.09
C ASP A 109 4.83 48.52 4.82
N GLY A 110 4.34 48.18 6.03
CA GLY A 110 3.55 49.07 6.88
C GLY A 110 4.35 50.08 7.71
N ASN A 111 5.68 49.97 7.74
CA ASN A 111 6.56 50.83 8.55
C ASN A 111 7.30 51.89 7.71
N ASN A 112 6.84 52.11 6.47
CA ASN A 112 7.38 53.11 5.54
C ASN A 112 6.36 54.25 5.35
N VAL A 113 6.07 54.97 6.43
CA VAL A 113 5.35 56.27 6.48
C VAL A 113 5.97 57.17 7.54
#